data_AF-A0A7C7W6I1-F1
#
_entry.id   AF-A0A7C7W6I1-F1
#
_cell.length_a   1.000
_cell.length_b   1.000
_cell.length_c   1.000
_cell.angle_alpha   90.00
_cell.angle_beta   90.00
_cell.angle_gamma   90.00
#
_symmetry.space_group_name_H-M   'P 1'
#
loop_
_entity.id
_entity.type
_entity.pdbx_description
1 polymer ?
#
loop_
_entity_poly.entity_id
_entity_poly.type
_entity_poly.pdbx_seq_one_letter_code
_entity_poly.pdbx_strand_id
1 'polypeptide(L)'
;WDDGALPDGLADALRAGGITIYNDPQPQIRVGISGAVAGIAETGTLVIPSGVGKIQSASLLPETHLAILRAADILPRMVDALKRPELRTAAAVALVSGPSRTADIEMTLTIGVHGPGEVFVFCV
;
A
#
# COMPACT_ATOMS: atom_id res chain seq x y z
N TRP A 1 3.32 -8.53 0.02
CA TRP A 1 4.41 -8.59 -0.96
C TRP A 1 5.38 -9.66 -0.52
N ASP A 2 6.25 -10.12 -1.40
CA ASP A 2 7.22 -11.16 -1.11
C ASP A 2 8.36 -10.64 -0.23
N ASP A 3 9.06 -11.55 0.43
CA ASP A 3 10.10 -11.23 1.41
C ASP A 3 11.18 -10.29 0.82
N GLY A 4 11.56 -10.48 -0.46
CA GLY A 4 12.52 -9.61 -1.15
C GLY A 4 12.02 -8.22 -1.54
N ALA A 5 10.72 -7.94 -1.38
CA ALA A 5 10.11 -6.64 -1.63
C ALA A 5 9.71 -5.91 -0.34
N LEU A 6 9.90 -6.53 0.82
CA LEU A 6 9.66 -5.98 2.15
C LEU A 6 10.98 -5.80 2.91
N PRO A 7 11.01 -5.10 4.06
CA PRO A 7 12.21 -5.04 4.89
C PRO A 7 12.70 -6.43 5.30
N ASP A 8 14.02 -6.60 5.29
CA ASP A 8 14.67 -7.84 5.67
C ASP A 8 14.26 -8.27 7.08
N GLY A 9 13.96 -9.56 7.25
CA GLY A 9 13.56 -10.14 8.54
C GLY A 9 12.13 -9.83 8.99
N LEU A 10 11.36 -8.99 8.28
CA LEU A 10 9.96 -8.71 8.63
C LEU A 10 9.11 -9.98 8.59
N ALA A 11 9.21 -10.75 7.50
CA ALA A 11 8.43 -11.96 7.34
C ALA A 11 8.76 -13.01 8.42
N ASP A 12 10.03 -13.14 8.79
CA ASP A 12 10.47 -14.06 9.84
C ASP A 12 10.00 -13.62 11.22
N ALA A 13 10.04 -12.32 11.52
CA ALA A 13 9.52 -11.76 12.76
C ALA A 13 8.00 -11.99 12.90
N LEU A 14 7.24 -11.81 11.81
CA LEU A 14 5.80 -12.09 11.78
C LEU A 14 5.52 -13.58 12.02
N ARG A 15 6.26 -14.47 11.34
CA ARG A 15 6.14 -15.93 11.52
C ARG A 15 6.49 -16.35 12.95
N ALA A 16 7.55 -15.79 13.54
CA ALA A 16 7.94 -16.03 14.93
C ALA A 16 6.86 -15.53 15.93
N GLY A 17 6.14 -14.48 15.57
CA GLY A 17 4.95 -13.99 16.29
C GLY A 17 3.69 -14.85 16.08
N GLY A 18 3.76 -15.96 15.34
CA GLY A 18 2.63 -16.84 15.06
C GLY A 18 1.71 -16.37 13.94
N ILE A 19 2.15 -15.43 13.10
CA ILE A 19 1.38 -14.90 11.96
C ILE A 19 1.69 -15.73 10.71
N THR A 20 0.64 -16.30 10.11
CA THR A 20 0.73 -17.00 8.82
C THR A 20 0.73 -15.99 7.68
N ILE A 21 1.69 -16.11 6.76
CA ILE A 21 1.83 -15.23 5.59
C ILE A 21 1.39 -15.98 4.34
N TYR A 22 0.65 -15.29 3.48
CA TYR A 22 0.25 -15.74 2.16
C TYR A 22 0.74 -14.76 1.10
N ASN A 23 1.35 -15.27 0.04
CA ASN A 23 1.84 -14.47 -1.10
C ASN A 23 0.87 -14.47 -2.29
N ASP A 24 -0.16 -15.31 -2.22
CA ASP A 24 -1.23 -15.37 -3.21
C ASP A 24 -2.50 -14.71 -2.68
N PRO A 25 -3.30 -14.05 -3.55
CA PRO A 25 -4.57 -13.45 -3.14
C PRO A 25 -5.55 -14.53 -2.68
N GLN A 26 -6.13 -14.38 -1.48
CA GLN A 26 -7.19 -15.25 -0.97
C GLN A 26 -8.32 -14.41 -0.36
N PRO A 27 -9.60 -14.71 -0.60
CA PRO A 27 -10.74 -13.90 -0.13
C PRO A 27 -10.82 -13.73 1.39
N GLN A 28 -10.29 -14.69 2.15
CA GLN A 28 -10.30 -14.70 3.62
C GLN A 28 -9.21 -13.84 4.25
N ILE A 29 -8.26 -13.31 3.46
CA ILE A 29 -7.17 -12.49 4.00
C ILE A 29 -7.73 -11.12 4.40
N ARG A 30 -7.70 -10.85 5.71
CA ARG A 30 -8.20 -9.62 6.32
C ARG A 30 -7.17 -8.49 6.35
N VAL A 31 -5.88 -8.83 6.35
CA VAL A 31 -4.76 -7.88 6.47
C VAL A 31 -3.80 -8.05 5.31
N GLY A 32 -3.53 -6.96 4.60
CA GLY A 32 -2.57 -6.89 3.51
C GLY A 32 -1.32 -6.11 3.90
N ILE A 33 -0.15 -6.57 3.47
CA ILE A 33 1.12 -5.88 3.70
C ILE A 33 1.80 -5.58 2.36
N SER A 34 2.16 -4.31 2.16
CA SER A 34 2.94 -3.86 1.01
C SER A 34 4.01 -2.87 1.43
N GLY A 35 5.04 -2.71 0.61
CA GLY A 35 5.86 -1.51 0.65
C GLY A 35 5.21 -0.37 -0.13
N ALA A 36 5.77 0.82 0.01
CA ALA A 36 5.55 1.97 -0.86
C ALA A 36 6.91 2.50 -1.33
N VAL A 37 7.05 2.83 -2.61
CA VAL A 37 8.32 3.33 -3.19
C VAL A 37 8.48 4.83 -3.06
N ALA A 38 7.38 5.52 -2.72
CA ALA A 38 7.37 6.91 -2.32
C ALA A 38 6.12 7.21 -1.49
N GLY A 39 6.23 8.19 -0.59
CA GLY A 39 5.10 8.91 -0.02
C GLY A 39 5.14 10.36 -0.52
N ILE A 40 4.00 10.94 -0.86
CA ILE A 40 3.92 12.32 -1.38
C ILE A 40 3.35 13.21 -0.28
N ALA A 41 4.17 14.14 0.21
CA ALA A 41 3.84 14.98 1.34
C ALA A 41 2.70 15.97 1.03
N GLU A 42 2.67 16.57 -0.17
CA GLU A 42 1.66 17.57 -0.54
C GLU A 42 0.21 17.05 -0.53
N THR A 43 0.02 15.77 -0.84
CA THR A 43 -1.31 15.14 -1.00
C THR A 43 -1.58 14.03 0.00
N GLY A 44 -0.60 13.65 0.83
CA GLY A 44 -0.70 12.48 1.70
C GLY A 44 -0.95 11.19 0.91
N THR A 45 -0.17 10.97 -0.15
CA THR A 45 -0.37 9.84 -1.09
C THR A 45 0.73 8.81 -0.98
N LEU A 46 0.37 7.53 -0.89
CA LEU A 46 1.29 6.41 -1.06
C LEU A 46 1.42 6.03 -2.53
N VAL A 47 2.64 5.73 -2.97
CA VAL A 47 2.94 5.24 -4.32
C VAL A 47 3.33 3.77 -4.23
N ILE A 48 2.45 2.89 -4.70
CA ILE A 48 2.54 1.44 -4.53
C ILE A 48 2.58 0.78 -5.91
N PRO A 49 3.77 0.43 -6.43
CA PRO A 49 3.91 -0.26 -7.70
C PRO A 49 3.57 -1.75 -7.56
N SER A 50 3.07 -2.35 -8.62
CA SER A 50 2.88 -3.78 -8.75
C SER A 50 3.87 -4.40 -9.74
N GLY A 51 4.07 -5.71 -9.61
CA GLY A 51 5.00 -6.48 -10.41
C GLY A 51 5.27 -7.85 -9.80
N VAL A 52 6.30 -8.54 -10.30
CA VAL A 52 6.74 -9.82 -9.73
C VAL A 52 7.08 -9.63 -8.24
N GLY A 53 6.44 -10.43 -7.39
CA GLY A 53 6.53 -10.36 -5.93
C GLY A 53 5.90 -9.12 -5.27
N LYS A 54 5.23 -8.27 -6.07
CA LYS A 54 4.52 -7.07 -5.63
C LYS A 54 3.06 -7.16 -6.07
N ILE A 55 2.33 -8.15 -5.56
CA ILE A 55 0.92 -8.34 -5.89
C ILE A 55 0.08 -7.12 -5.45
N GLN A 56 -0.71 -6.57 -6.37
CA GLN A 56 -1.48 -5.34 -6.13
C GLN A 56 -2.63 -5.57 -5.14
N SER A 57 -3.18 -6.79 -5.09
CA SER A 57 -4.26 -7.16 -4.17
C SER A 57 -3.89 -6.91 -2.71
N ALA A 58 -2.61 -7.02 -2.33
CA ALA A 58 -2.14 -6.80 -0.96
C ALA A 58 -2.42 -5.38 -0.44
N SER A 59 -2.61 -4.38 -1.30
CA SER A 59 -2.97 -3.02 -0.89
C SER A 59 -4.42 -2.63 -1.22
N LEU A 60 -5.20 -3.51 -1.86
CA LEU A 60 -6.52 -3.16 -2.41
C LEU A 60 -7.68 -4.02 -1.89
N LEU A 61 -7.45 -5.31 -1.61
CA LEU A 61 -8.53 -6.24 -1.28
C LEU A 61 -8.75 -6.44 0.24
N PRO A 62 -7.70 -6.58 1.05
CA PRO A 62 -7.88 -6.78 2.48
C PRO A 62 -8.52 -5.57 3.17
N GLU A 63 -9.33 -5.83 4.20
CA GLU A 63 -10.00 -4.80 5.00
C GLU A 63 -9.01 -3.83 5.65
N THR A 64 -7.85 -4.35 6.08
CA THR A 64 -6.77 -3.56 6.67
C THR A 64 -5.53 -3.64 5.79
N HIS A 65 -4.94 -2.48 5.46
CA HIS A 65 -3.69 -2.39 4.72
C HIS A 65 -2.57 -1.80 5.58
N LEU A 66 -1.47 -2.55 5.72
CA LEU A 66 -0.24 -2.11 6.35
C LEU A 66 0.77 -1.74 5.26
N ALA A 67 1.04 -0.45 5.12
CA ALA A 67 2.01 0.08 4.18
C ALA A 67 3.32 0.39 4.89
N ILE A 68 4.42 -0.19 4.40
CA ILE A 68 5.77 0.14 4.87
C ILE A 68 6.37 1.20 3.95
N LEU A 69 6.75 2.34 4.52
CA LEU A 69 7.33 3.46 3.80
C LEU A 69 8.64 3.87 4.47
N ARG A 70 9.74 3.98 3.71
CA ARG A 70 10.97 4.54 4.26
C ARG A 70 10.81 6.04 4.44
N ALA A 71 11.25 6.59 5.56
CA ALA A 71 11.17 8.04 5.81
C ALA A 71 11.92 8.86 4.72
N ALA A 72 13.02 8.33 4.20
CA ALA A 72 13.80 8.94 3.12
C ALA A 72 13.08 8.95 1.75
N ASP A 73 12.06 8.11 1.58
CA ASP A 73 11.27 8.03 0.34
C ASP A 73 10.02 8.95 0.39
N ILE A 74 9.90 9.81 1.42
CA ILE A 74 8.88 10.86 1.46
C ILE A 74 9.34 12.02 0.57
N LEU A 75 8.63 12.22 -0.53
CA LEU A 75 8.89 13.24 -1.53
C LEU A 75 7.92 14.42 -1.37
N PRO A 76 8.36 15.65 -1.67
CA PRO A 76 7.52 16.81 -1.51
C PRO A 76 6.35 16.83 -2.50
N ARG A 77 6.56 16.38 -3.75
CA ARG A 77 5.58 16.51 -4.84
C ARG A 77 5.42 15.25 -5.69
N MET A 78 4.24 15.07 -6.29
CA MET A 78 3.92 13.95 -7.19
C MET A 78 4.89 13.85 -8.37
N VAL A 79 5.29 14.98 -8.95
CA VAL A 79 6.23 15.00 -10.09
C VAL A 79 7.59 14.38 -9.75
N ASP A 80 7.99 14.40 -8.48
CA ASP A 80 9.25 13.79 -8.04
C ASP A 80 9.11 12.27 -7.92
N ALA A 81 7.94 11.80 -7.47
CA ALA A 81 7.64 10.36 -7.47
C ALA A 81 7.58 9.79 -8.89
N LEU A 82 7.01 10.51 -9.87
CA LEU A 82 6.94 10.05 -11.27
C LEU A 82 8.31 9.87 -11.94
N LYS A 83 9.39 10.44 -11.38
CA LYS A 83 10.76 10.26 -11.89
C LYS A 83 11.41 8.95 -11.43
N ARG A 84 10.82 8.26 -10.44
CA ARG A 84 11.37 7.06 -9.83
C ARG A 84 11.46 5.92 -10.85
N PRO A 85 12.64 5.28 -11.02
CA PRO A 85 12.83 4.20 -11.99
C PRO A 85 11.90 3.00 -11.75
N GLU A 86 11.53 2.76 -10.48
CA GLU A 86 10.62 1.68 -10.07
C GLU A 86 9.26 1.75 -10.78
N LEU A 87 8.80 2.96 -11.12
CA LEU A 87 7.51 3.16 -11.81
C LEU A 87 7.60 2.85 -13.30
N ARG A 88 8.79 2.89 -13.91
CA ARG A 88 8.97 2.60 -15.34
C ARG A 88 8.84 1.12 -15.67
N THR A 89 9.14 0.26 -14.70
CA THR A 89 9.10 -1.20 -14.83
C THR A 89 7.92 -1.81 -14.09
N ALA A 90 7.10 -1.01 -13.42
CA ALA A 90 5.91 -1.49 -12.72
C ALA A 90 4.84 -1.93 -13.71
N ALA A 91 4.14 -3.02 -13.40
CA ALA A 91 3.00 -3.49 -14.20
C ALA A 91 1.78 -2.56 -14.04
N ALA A 92 1.58 -2.04 -12.84
CA ALA A 92 0.64 -0.98 -12.51
C ALA A 92 1.15 -0.19 -11.30
N VAL A 93 0.58 0.99 -11.05
CA VAL A 93 0.91 1.80 -9.87
C VAL A 93 -0.40 2.23 -9.22
N ALA A 94 -0.58 1.87 -7.96
CA ALA A 94 -1.66 2.40 -7.13
C ALA A 94 -1.18 3.69 -6.44
N LEU A 95 -1.93 4.77 -6.63
CA LEU A 95 -1.77 6.03 -5.92
C LEU A 95 -2.87 6.12 -4.88
N VAL A 96 -2.52 5.84 -3.62
CA VAL A 96 -3.49 5.79 -2.51
C VAL A 96 -3.37 7.07 -1.71
N SER A 97 -4.24 8.03 -2.01
CA SER A 97 -4.35 9.30 -1.29
C SER A 97 -5.23 9.15 -0.05
N GLY A 98 -5.07 10.07 0.90
CA GLY A 98 -5.80 10.09 2.18
C GLY A 98 -7.31 9.84 2.10
N PRO A 99 -7.95 9.56 3.24
CA PRO A 99 -9.30 8.98 3.30
C PRO A 99 -10.28 9.76 2.44
N SER A 100 -11.04 9.04 1.62
CA SER A 100 -12.11 9.62 0.82
C SER A 100 -13.07 10.39 1.73
N ARG A 101 -13.23 11.69 1.49
CA ARG A 101 -14.34 12.47 2.03
C ARG A 101 -15.36 12.60 0.91
N THR A 102 -16.24 11.60 0.78
CA THR A 102 -17.39 11.64 -0.13
C THR A 102 -18.39 12.69 0.38
N ALA A 103 -18.15 13.96 0.05
CA ALA A 103 -19.09 15.06 0.28
C ALA A 103 -19.93 15.39 -0.96
N ASP A 104 -19.71 14.71 -2.09
CA ASP A 104 -20.31 15.11 -3.38
C ASP A 104 -20.65 13.89 -4.28
N ILE A 105 -21.38 12.92 -3.72
CA ILE A 105 -22.24 12.03 -4.49
C ILE A 105 -23.63 12.15 -3.84
N GLU A 106 -24.52 12.91 -4.46
CA GLU A 106 -25.96 12.95 -4.15
C GLU A 106 -26.35 13.39 -2.72
N MET A 107 -25.51 14.16 -2.01
CA MET A 107 -25.77 14.62 -0.62
C MET A 107 -26.08 13.50 0.40
N THR A 108 -25.86 12.24 0.01
CA THR A 108 -26.09 11.07 0.83
C THR A 108 -24.75 10.39 1.02
N LEU A 109 -24.36 10.18 2.28
CA LEU A 109 -23.07 9.62 2.62
C LEU A 109 -23.09 8.12 2.30
N THR A 110 -22.86 7.76 1.04
CA THR A 110 -22.66 6.36 0.63
C THR A 110 -21.26 5.97 1.09
N ILE A 111 -21.19 5.14 2.14
CA ILE A 111 -19.95 4.49 2.56
C ILE A 111 -19.58 3.49 1.45
N GLY A 112 -18.73 3.93 0.53
CA GLY A 112 -18.24 3.09 -0.56
C GLY A 112 -17.29 2.01 -0.06
N VAL A 113 -17.40 0.81 -0.62
CA VAL A 113 -16.50 -0.34 -0.42
C VAL A 113 -15.29 -0.26 -1.35
N HIS A 114 -14.62 0.91 -1.38
CA HIS A 114 -13.53 1.19 -2.33
C HIS A 114 -12.16 1.04 -1.66
N GLY A 115 -11.72 -0.21 -1.52
CA GLY A 115 -10.42 -0.55 -0.97
C GLY A 115 -10.44 -0.83 0.54
N PRO A 116 -9.25 -0.89 1.18
CA PRO A 116 -9.12 -1.14 2.62
C PRO A 116 -9.90 -0.11 3.44
N GLY A 117 -10.63 -0.57 4.44
CA GLY A 117 -11.34 0.29 5.40
C GLY A 117 -10.38 0.98 6.38
N GLU A 118 -9.24 0.35 6.66
CA GLU A 118 -8.17 0.91 7.49
C GLU A 118 -6.83 0.84 6.78
N VAL A 119 -6.07 1.93 6.83
CA VAL A 119 -4.70 2.01 6.29
C VAL A 119 -3.76 2.47 7.39
N PHE A 120 -2.77 1.65 7.72
CA PHE A 120 -1.70 1.96 8.66
C PHE A 120 -0.39 2.14 7.88
N VAL A 121 0.25 3.28 8.07
CA VAL A 121 1.55 3.57 7.45
C VAL A 121 2.63 3.49 8.51
N PHE A 122 3.59 2.58 8.31
CA PHE A 122 4.77 2.45 9.14
C PHE A 122 5.92 3.16 8.45
N CYS A 123 6.28 4.33 8.98
CA CYS A 123 7.48 5.05 8.56
C CYS A 123 8.70 4.42 9.24
N VAL A 124 9.57 3.82 8.44
CA VAL A 124 10.80 3.12 8.88
C VAL A 124 12.07 3.78 8.38
#